data_AF-A0A1H0B2V6-F1
#
_entry.id   AF-A0A1H0B2V6-F1
#
_cell.length_a   1.000
_cell.length_b   1.000
_cell.length_c   1.000
_cell.angle_alpha   90.00
_cell.angle_beta   90.00
_cell.angle_gamma   90.00
#
_symmetry.space_group_name_H-M   'P 1'
#
loop_
_entity.id
_entity.type
_entity.pdbx_description
1 polymer ?
#
loop_
_entity_poly.entity_id
_entity_poly.type
_entity_poly.pdbx_seq_one_letter_code
_entity_poly.pdbx_strand_id
1 'polypeptide(L)' 'MDIRKAFGGNARRFRLALGLSQEAVAERMGVDRAFISSMERGLQNATLLTIWQTAQALEVRPADLLQENASKIRS' A
#
# COMPACT_ATOMS: atom_id res chain seq x y z
N MET A 1 -2.35 -13.39 10.50
CA MET A 1 -2.38 -12.55 9.29
C MET A 1 -1.24 -11.56 9.37
N ASP A 2 -0.49 -11.35 8.29
CA ASP A 2 0.63 -10.38 8.29
C ASP A 2 0.11 -9.03 7.78
N ILE A 3 -0.03 -8.04 8.68
CA ILE A 3 -0.56 -6.71 8.35
C ILE A 3 0.25 -6.01 7.25
N ARG A 4 1.56 -6.32 7.14
CA ARG A 4 2.42 -5.76 6.09
C ARG A 4 2.01 -6.27 4.71
N LYS A 5 1.57 -7.53 4.62
CA LYS A 5 1.05 -8.11 3.38
C LYS A 5 -0.33 -7.56 3.02
N ALA A 6 -1.19 -7.30 4.02
CA ALA A 6 -2.46 -6.63 3.80
C ALA A 6 -2.26 -5.22 3.24
N PHE A 7 -1.42 -4.42 3.92
CA PHE A 7 -1.01 -3.09 3.47
C PHE A 7 -0.42 -3.09 2.06
N GLY A 8 0.61 -3.89 1.81
CA GLY A 8 1.27 -3.97 0.50
C GLY A 8 0.34 -4.44 -0.62
N GLY A 9 -0.53 -5.41 -0.33
CA GLY A 9 -1.53 -5.91 -1.27
C GLY A 9 -2.57 -4.85 -1.64
N ASN A 10 -3.09 -4.11 -0.66
CA ASN A 10 -4.03 -3.02 -0.89
C ASN A 10 -3.38 -1.86 -1.65
N ALA A 11 -2.16 -1.47 -1.29
CA ALA A 11 -1.39 -0.45 -2.01
C ALA A 11 -1.24 -0.83 -3.50
N ARG A 12 -0.84 -2.08 -3.78
CA ARG A 12 -0.77 -2.59 -5.16
C ARG A 12 -2.11 -2.55 -5.87
N ARG A 13 -3.20 -2.93 -5.18
CA ARG A 13 -4.56 -2.93 -5.74
C ARG A 13 -4.97 -1.53 -6.18
N PHE A 14 -4.83 -0.54 -5.31
CA PHE A 14 -5.19 0.84 -5.62
C PHE A 14 -4.27 1.46 -6.68
N ARG A 15 -2.96 1.17 -6.64
CA ARG A 15 -2.02 1.59 -7.69
C ARG A 15 -2.46 1.12 -9.07
N LEU A 16 -2.79 -0.17 -9.20
CA LEU A 16 -3.24 -0.74 -10.47
C LEU A 16 -4.59 -0.18 -10.93
N ALA A 17 -5.50 0.10 -10.00
CA ALA A 17 -6.78 0.74 -10.31
C ALA A 17 -6.61 2.16 -10.87
N LEU A 18 -5.57 2.89 -10.45
CA LEU A 18 -5.18 4.19 -11.00
C LEU A 18 -4.31 4.10 -12.27
N GLY A 19 -3.98 2.91 -12.75
CA GLY A 19 -3.11 2.73 -13.92
C GLY A 19 -1.65 3.18 -13.70
N LEU A 20 -1.21 3.30 -12.45
CA LEU A 20 0.13 3.81 -12.12
C LEU A 20 1.18 2.71 -12.13
N SER A 21 2.40 3.02 -12.58
CA SER A 21 3.59 2.18 -12.38
C SER A 21 4.12 2.31 -10.94
N GLN A 22 5.00 1.40 -10.52
CA GLN A 22 5.66 1.53 -9.22
C GLN A 22 6.53 2.79 -9.17
N GLU A 23 7.19 3.12 -10.29
CA GLU A 23 7.99 4.33 -10.49
C GLU A 23 7.15 5.59 -10.28
N ALA A 24 5.94 5.65 -10.86
CA ALA A 24 5.06 6.81 -10.70
C ALA A 24 4.63 7.03 -9.23
N VAL A 25 4.37 5.96 -8.49
CA VAL A 25 4.07 6.07 -7.05
C VAL A 25 5.32 6.47 -6.26
N ALA A 26 6.49 5.94 -6.64
CA ALA A 26 7.76 6.26 -6.02
C ALA A 26 8.08 7.76 -6.15
N GLU A 27 7.90 8.32 -7.35
CA GLU A 27 8.04 9.75 -7.62
C GLU A 27 7.07 10.59 -6.78
N ARG A 28 5.78 10.23 -6.73
CA ARG A 28 4.78 10.90 -5.89
C ARG A 28 5.13 10.87 -4.39
N MET A 29 5.78 9.80 -3.93
CA MET A 29 6.19 9.63 -2.53
C MET A 29 7.59 10.19 -2.23
N GLY A 30 8.37 10.59 -3.23
CA GLY A 30 9.76 11.00 -3.06
C GLY A 30 10.68 9.88 -2.57
N VAL A 31 10.45 8.64 -3.02
CA VAL A 31 11.22 7.44 -2.64
C VAL A 31 11.68 6.66 -3.88
N ASP A 32 12.56 5.68 -3.69
CA ASP A 32 12.98 4.80 -4.77
C ASP A 32 11.90 3.77 -5.13
N ARG A 33 11.82 3.41 -6.42
CA ARG A 33 10.95 2.32 -6.90
C ARG A 33 11.14 1.01 -6.12
N ALA A 34 12.38 0.71 -5.71
CA ALA A 34 12.68 -0.49 -4.91
C ALA A 34 11.95 -0.49 -3.57
N PHE A 35 11.76 0.68 -2.95
CA PHE A 35 10.96 0.85 -1.74
C PHE A 35 9.50 0.48 -2.01
N ILE A 36 8.90 0.98 -3.10
CA ILE A 36 7.53 0.62 -3.51
C ILE A 36 7.41 -0.90 -3.75
N SER A 37 8.35 -1.49 -4.47
CA SER A 37 8.35 -2.95 -4.72
C SER A 37 8.47 -3.78 -3.44
N SER A 38 9.29 -3.34 -2.47
CA SER A 38 9.44 -3.99 -1.17
C SER A 38 8.18 -3.87 -0.32
N MET A 39 7.59 -2.68 -0.30
CA MET A 39 6.33 -2.36 0.36
C MET A 39 5.16 -3.20 -0.19
N GLU A 40 4.97 -3.26 -1.51
CA GLU A 40 3.88 -4.03 -2.13
C GLU A 40 3.97 -5.53 -1.86
N ARG A 41 5.18 -6.04 -1.59
CA ARG A 41 5.42 -7.44 -1.20
C ARG A 41 5.30 -7.69 0.31
N GLY A 42 5.06 -6.65 1.12
CA GLY A 42 4.96 -6.73 2.57
C GLY A 42 6.29 -7.02 3.27
N LEU A 43 7.42 -6.67 2.65
CA LEU A 43 8.76 -6.94 3.18
C LEU A 43 9.28 -5.86 4.13
N GLN A 44 8.53 -4.76 4.30
CA GLN A 44 8.90 -3.61 5.11
C GLN A 44 7.87 -3.42 6.23
N ASN A 45 8.32 -2.95 7.39
CA ASN A 45 7.42 -2.43 8.41
C ASN A 45 7.07 -0.97 8.05
N ALA A 46 5.87 -0.75 7.52
CA ALA A 46 5.43 0.59 7.14
C ALA A 46 5.29 1.47 8.39
N THR A 47 5.90 2.65 8.36
CA THR A 47 5.70 3.66 9.40
C THR A 47 4.34 4.34 9.19
N LEU A 48 3.85 5.05 10.20
CA LEU A 48 2.64 5.87 10.06
C LEU A 48 2.78 6.89 8.92
N LEU A 49 3.97 7.48 8.76
CA LEU A 49 4.26 8.42 7.68
C LEU A 49 4.21 7.73 6.30
N THR A 50 4.77 6.53 6.19
CA THR A 50 4.69 5.73 4.95
C THR A 50 3.23 5.46 4.58
N ILE A 51 2.41 5.03 5.53
CA ILE A 51 0.98 4.76 5.30
C ILE A 51 0.28 6.04 4.80
N TRP A 52 0.53 7.18 5.46
CA TRP A 52 -0.04 8.46 5.06
C TRP A 52 0.39 8.88 3.65
N GLN A 53 1.69 8.83 3.35
CA GLN A 53 2.23 9.18 2.03
C GLN A 53 1.71 8.27 0.93
N THR A 54 1.62 6.96 1.18
CA THR A 54 1.02 6.01 0.23
C THR A 54 -0.44 6.31 -0.01
N ALA A 55 -1.21 6.66 1.03
CA ALA A 55 -2.61 7.03 0.90
C ALA A 55 -2.79 8.27 0.01
N GLN A 56 -1.95 9.30 0.22
CA GLN A 56 -1.95 10.51 -0.61
C GLN A 56 -1.55 10.21 -2.06
N ALA A 57 -0.49 9.42 -2.27
CA ALA A 57 0.00 9.07 -3.61
C ALA A 57 -1.01 8.25 -4.42
N LEU A 58 -1.86 7.47 -3.73
CA LEU A 58 -2.88 6.60 -4.30
C LEU A 58 -4.30 7.16 -4.17
N GLU A 59 -4.47 8.40 -3.71
CA GLU A 59 -5.76 9.09 -3.65
C GLU A 59 -6.85 8.30 -2.88
N VAL A 60 -6.45 7.65 -1.78
CA VAL A 60 -7.33 6.87 -0.90
C VAL A 60 -7.19 7.28 0.56
N ARG A 61 -8.08 6.81 1.43
CA ARG A 61 -7.92 7.03 2.88
C ARG A 61 -6.90 6.03 3.44
N PRO A 62 -6.10 6.40 4.46
CA PRO A 62 -5.18 5.48 5.12
C PRO A 62 -5.82 4.17 5.60
N ALA A 63 -7.06 4.24 6.07
CA ALA A 63 -7.82 3.07 6.53
C ALA A 63 -8.08 2.05 5.40
N ASP A 64 -8.25 2.51 4.16
CA ASP A 64 -8.50 1.64 3.01
C ASP A 64 -7.26 0.78 2.68
N LEU A 65 -6.06 1.25 3.03
CA LEU A 65 -4.81 0.49 2.89
C LEU A 65 -4.69 -0.62 3.94
N LEU A 66 -5.33 -0.48 5.09
CA LEU A 66 -5.30 -1.46 6.18
C LEU A 66 -6.53 -2.37 6.19
N GLN A 67 -7.49 -2.14 5.29
CA GLN A 67 -8.71 -2.94 5.23
C GLN A 67 -8.39 -4.39 4.90
N GLU A 68 -8.83 -5.29 5.76
CA GLU A 68 -8.74 -6.72 5.52
C GLU A 68 -9.84 -7.11 4.52
N ASN A 69 -9.48 -7.85 3.46
CA ASN A 69 -10.51 -8.52 2.66
C ASN A 69 -11.21 -9.50 3.60
N ALA A 70 -12.46 -9.18 3.95
CA ALA A 70 -13.30 -9.93 4.88
C ALA A 70 -13.51 -11.36 4.37
N SER A 71 -12.50 -12.20 4.57
CA SER A 71 -12.62 -13.65 4.52
C SER A 71 -13.28 -14.02 5.82
N LYS A 72 -14.61 -13.88 5.85
CA LYS A 72 -15.53 -14.34 6.89
C LYS A 72 -14.91 -14.39 8.28
N ILE A 73 -15.12 -13.35 9.08
CA ILE A 73 -15.26 -13.57 10.53
C ILE A 73 -16.45 -14.54 10.64
N ARG A 74 -16.16 -15.84 10.65
CA ARG A 74 -17.12 -16.81 11.16
C ARG A 74 -17.24 -16.48 12.64
N SER A 75 -18.50 -16.29 13.04
CA SER A 75 -19.02 -16.21 14.40
C SER A 75 -18.14 -16.85 15.47
#